data_AF-A0A6C1SS80-F1
#
_entry.id   AF-A0A6C1SS80-F1
#
_cell.length_a   1.000
_cell.length_b   1.000
_cell.length_c   1.000
_cell.angle_alpha   90.00
_cell.angle_beta   90.00
_cell.angle_gamma   90.00
#
_symmetry.space_group_name_H-M   'P 1'
#
loop_
_entity.id
_entity.type
_entity.pdbx_description
1 polymer ?
#
loop_
_entity_poly.entity_id
_entity_poly.type
_entity_poly.pdbx_seq_one_letter_code
_entity_poly.pdbx_strand_id
1 'polypeptide(L)' 'MTDKANSMAPQTAPGLPCPACGARIDIDVRELLIQDSFACPACGLTLDLDRKRSERALRAAEKVVVAMQEIDDLKKRWR' A
#
# COMPACT_ATOMS: atom_id res chain seq x y z
N MET A 1 -0.60 -36.89 -1.18
CA MET A 1 -0.01 -35.64 -1.69
C MET A 1 -0.56 -34.51 -0.85
N THR A 2 0.26 -33.87 -0.02
CA THR A 2 -0.18 -32.81 0.91
C THR A 2 -0.16 -31.46 0.21
N ASP A 3 -1.33 -30.89 -0.02
CA ASP A 3 -1.50 -29.50 -0.45
C ASP A 3 -0.91 -28.54 0.60
N LYS A 4 0.13 -27.80 0.19
CA LYS A 4 0.68 -26.68 0.96
C LYS A 4 -0.39 -25.59 1.00
N ALA A 5 -1.03 -25.40 2.16
CA ALA A 5 -1.80 -24.21 2.45
C ALA A 5 -0.87 -22.99 2.35
N ASN A 6 -0.94 -22.26 1.23
CA ASN A 6 -0.37 -20.94 1.09
C ASN A 6 -1.15 -20.00 2.03
N SER A 7 -0.67 -19.87 3.26
CA SER A 7 -1.25 -18.99 4.26
C SER A 7 -0.89 -17.54 3.91
N MET A 8 -1.66 -16.95 3.00
CA MET A 8 -1.70 -15.50 2.85
C MET A 8 -2.30 -14.97 4.15
N ALA A 9 -1.47 -14.36 5.00
CA ALA A 9 -1.93 -13.70 6.23
C ALA A 9 -3.13 -12.79 5.91
N PRO A 10 -4.09 -12.61 6.83
CA PRO A 10 -5.22 -11.71 6.60
C PRO A 10 -4.66 -10.36 6.20
N GLN A 11 -5.09 -9.88 5.03
CA GLN A 11 -4.76 -8.58 4.50
C GLN A 11 -5.26 -7.58 5.54
N THR A 12 -4.38 -7.12 6.44
CA THR A 12 -4.70 -5.96 7.28
C THR A 12 -5.18 -4.88 6.34
N ALA A 13 -6.31 -4.25 6.68
CA ALA A 13 -6.84 -3.18 5.85
C ALA A 13 -5.71 -2.19 5.48
N PRO A 14 -5.76 -1.53 4.32
CA PRO A 14 -4.73 -0.57 3.90
C PRO A 14 -4.69 0.64 4.83
N GLY A 15 -3.50 1.11 5.20
CA GLY A 15 -3.30 2.27 6.09
C GLY A 15 -2.25 2.04 7.17
N LEU A 16 -1.98 3.09 7.95
CA LEU A 16 -0.96 3.15 9.00
C LEU A 16 -1.55 3.74 10.29
N PRO A 17 -1.17 3.25 11.48
CA PRO A 17 -1.53 3.91 12.74
C PRO A 17 -0.75 5.23 12.88
N CYS A 18 -1.43 6.29 13.30
CA CYS A 18 -0.79 7.57 13.60
C CYS A 18 0.10 7.44 14.84
N PRO A 19 1.39 7.82 14.78
CA PRO A 19 2.32 7.68 15.90
C PRO A 19 2.01 8.63 17.08
N ALA A 20 1.20 9.67 16.87
CA ALA A 20 0.84 10.62 17.92
C ALA A 20 -0.45 10.24 18.66
N CYS A 21 -1.51 9.82 17.94
CA CYS A 21 -2.83 9.62 18.54
C CYS A 21 -3.41 8.20 18.35
N GLY A 22 -2.72 7.32 17.63
CA GLY A 22 -3.18 5.95 17.36
C GLY A 22 -4.33 5.82 16.36
N ALA A 23 -4.91 6.94 15.91
CA ALA A 23 -5.94 6.93 14.87
C ALA A 23 -5.38 6.38 13.55
N ARG A 24 -6.24 5.77 12.75
CA ARG A 24 -5.85 5.19 11.47
C ARG A 24 -5.73 6.27 10.40
N ILE A 25 -4.62 6.23 9.66
CA ILE A 25 -4.40 7.01 8.45
C ILE A 25 -4.63 6.04 7.30
N ASP A 26 -5.78 6.13 6.64
CA ASP A 26 -6.07 5.30 5.47
C ASP A 26 -5.17 5.77 4.32
N ILE A 27 -4.32 4.86 3.85
CA ILE A 27 -3.34 5.08 2.79
C ILE A 27 -3.34 3.83 1.94
N ASP A 28 -3.64 3.97 0.65
CA ASP A 28 -3.46 2.87 -0.30
C ASP A 28 -2.05 2.87 -0.94
N VAL A 29 -1.69 1.78 -1.60
CA VAL A 29 -0.36 1.63 -2.20
C VAL A 29 -0.11 2.64 -3.33
N ARG A 30 -1.14 3.06 -4.07
CA ARG A 30 -1.02 4.06 -5.13
C ARG A 30 -0.78 5.45 -4.53
N GLU A 31 -1.54 5.82 -3.50
CA GLU A 31 -1.33 7.04 -2.72
C GLU A 31 0.08 7.10 -2.14
N LEU A 32 0.56 5.98 -1.57
CA LEU A 32 1.91 5.84 -1.04
C LEU A 32 3.00 6.12 -2.10
N LEU A 33 2.75 5.79 -3.37
CA LEU A 33 3.69 6.00 -4.47
C LEU A 33 3.67 7.42 -5.03
N ILE A 34 2.55 8.15 -4.92
CA ILE A 34 2.37 9.46 -5.56
C ILE A 34 2.47 10.63 -4.58
N GLN A 35 2.07 10.45 -3.32
CA GLN A 35 2.11 11.52 -2.32
C GLN A 35 3.50 11.59 -1.67
N ASP A 36 3.85 12.78 -1.19
CA ASP A 36 5.05 13.01 -0.38
C ASP A 36 4.75 13.04 1.11
N SER A 37 3.49 13.28 1.48
CA SER A 37 3.08 13.39 2.87
C SER A 37 1.65 12.92 3.10
N PHE A 38 1.36 12.54 4.35
CA PHE A 38 0.07 12.00 4.79
C PHE A 38 -0.36 12.68 6.08
N ALA A 39 -1.48 13.39 6.04
CA ALA A 39 -2.04 14.04 7.22
C ALA A 39 -2.96 13.08 7.98
N CYS A 40 -2.79 13.01 9.30
CA CYS A 40 -3.71 12.27 10.15
C CYS A 40 -5.06 13.02 10.23
N PRO A 41 -6.18 12.37 9.88
CA PRO A 41 -7.49 13.02 9.89
C PRO A 41 -8.01 13.33 11.29
N ALA A 42 -7.44 12.69 12.34
CA ALA A 42 -7.90 12.84 13.71
C ALA A 42 -7.17 13.96 14.48
N CYS A 43 -5.84 14.05 14.34
CA CYS A 43 -5.03 15.02 15.10
C CYS A 43 -4.27 16.03 14.23
N GLY A 44 -4.32 15.91 12.90
CA GLY A 44 -3.65 16.83 11.98
C GLY A 44 -2.13 16.65 11.86
N LEU A 45 -1.52 15.65 12.51
CA LEU A 45 -0.11 15.35 12.32
C LEU A 45 0.17 14.98 10.86
N THR A 46 1.09 15.70 10.21
CA THR A 46 1.58 15.36 8.88
C THR A 46 2.81 14.48 8.97
N LEU A 47 2.79 13.35 8.27
CA LEU A 47 3.93 12.44 8.10
C LEU A 47 4.52 12.64 6.72
N ASP A 48 5.80 13.04 6.64
CA ASP A 48 6.53 13.10 5.38
C ASP A 48 7.22 11.78 5.08
N LEU A 49 7.11 11.32 3.83
CA LEU A 49 7.75 10.11 3.36
C LEU A 49 9.17 10.42 2.88
N ASP A 50 10.17 9.88 3.57
CA ASP A 50 11.55 9.90 3.06
C ASP A 50 11.67 8.93 1.88
N ARG A 51 11.41 9.45 0.68
CA ARG A 51 11.47 8.71 -0.57
C ARG A 51 12.85 8.15 -0.88
N LYS A 52 13.91 8.88 -0.53
CA LYS A 52 15.28 8.45 -0.81
C LYS A 52 15.63 7.24 0.03
N ARG A 53 15.35 7.29 1.34
CA ARG A 53 15.59 6.16 2.23
C ARG A 53 14.66 4.98 1.95
N SER A 54 13.45 5.26 1.45
CA SER A 54 12.42 4.26 1.16
C SER A 54 12.44 3.73 -0.28
N GLU A 55 13.41 4.14 -1.10
CA GLU A 55 13.46 3.89 -2.55
C GLU A 55 13.28 2.42 -2.92
N ARG A 56 13.93 1.50 -2.17
CA ARG A 56 13.79 0.05 -2.40
C ARG A 56 12.37 -0.46 -2.16
N ALA A 57 11.71 0.04 -1.11
CA ALA A 57 10.34 -0.34 -0.77
C ALA A 57 9.36 0.23 -1.81
N LEU A 58 9.55 1.48 -2.21
CA LEU A 58 8.73 2.13 -3.24
C LEU A 58 8.83 1.41 -4.59
N ARG A 59 10.03 0.99 -5.00
CA ARG A 59 10.18 0.16 -6.21
C ARG A 59 9.48 -1.19 -6.12
N ALA A 60 9.43 -1.79 -4.94
CA ALA A 60 8.71 -3.04 -4.75
C ALA A 60 7.19 -2.82 -4.84
N ALA A 61 6.68 -1.75 -4.23
CA ALA A 61 5.28 -1.35 -4.32
C ALA A 61 4.85 -1.03 -5.76
N GLU A 62 5.68 -0.33 -6.52
CA GLU A 62 5.43 -0.02 -7.93
C GLU A 62 5.23 -1.28 -8.78
N LYS A 63 6.10 -2.29 -8.61
CA LYS A 63 5.95 -3.58 -9.31
C LYS A 63 4.63 -4.26 -9.03
N VAL A 64 4.14 -4.19 -7.78
CA VAL A 64 2.85 -4.76 -7.41
C VAL A 64 1.72 -4.02 -8.13
N VAL A 65 1.75 -2.69 -8.15
CA VAL A 65 0.72 -1.87 -8.85
C VAL A 65 0.70 -2.16 -10.34
N VAL A 66 1.87 -2.27 -10.99
CA VAL A 66 1.96 -2.62 -12.41
C VAL A 66 1.36 -4.00 -12.68
N ALA A 67 1.73 -5.02 -11.89
CA ALA A 67 1.20 -6.37 -12.07
C ALA A 67 -0.33 -6.43 -11.88
N MET A 68 -0.87 -5.67 -10.90
CA MET A 68 -2.32 -5.58 -10.70
C MET A 68 -3.03 -4.96 -11.93
N GLN A 69 -2.44 -3.91 -12.52
CA GLN A 69 -2.98 -3.26 -13.71
C GLN A 69 -3.00 -4.21 -14.92
N GLU A 70 -1.91 -4.95 -15.15
CA GLU A 70 -1.82 -5.94 -16.23
C GLU A 70 -2.89 -7.04 -16.10
N ILE A 71 -3.13 -7.52 -14.88
CA ILE A 71 -4.19 -8.50 -14.60
C ILE A 71 -5.56 -7.92 -14.93
N ASP A 72 -5.84 -6.68 -14.57
CA ASP A 72 -7.14 -6.07 -14.82
C ASP A 72 -7.36 -5.78 -16.31
N ASP A 73 -6.32 -5.39 -17.04
CA ASP A 73 -6.39 -5.20 -18.48
C ASP A 73 -6.55 -6.52 -19.23
N LEU A 74 -5.90 -7.59 -18.75
CA LEU A 74 -6.15 -8.94 -19.23
C LEU A 74 -7.63 -9.29 -19.03
N LYS A 75 -8.19 -9.16 -17.82
CA LYS A 75 -9.60 -9.47 -17.54
C LYS A 75 -10.57 -8.71 -18.45
N LYS A 76 -10.29 -7.44 -18.77
CA LYS A 76 -11.11 -6.64 -19.70
C LYS A 76 -11.06 -7.17 -21.13
N ARG A 77 -9.89 -7.63 -21.59
CA ARG A 77 -9.70 -8.15 -22.95
C ARG A 77 -10.46 -9.45 -23.21
N TRP A 78 -10.66 -10.28 -22.18
CA TRP A 78 -11.39 -11.55 -22.26
C TRP A 78 -12.84 -11.45 -21.80
N ARG A 79 -13.35 -10.24 -21.56
CA ARG A 79 -14.75 -9.98 -21.20
C ARG A 79 -15.58 -9.65 -22.44
#